data_AF-Q3KHL1-F1
#
_entry.id   AF-Q3KHL1-F1
#
_cell.length_a   1.000
_cell.length_b   1.000
_cell.length_c   1.000
_cell.angle_alpha   90.00
_cell.angle_beta   90.00
_cell.angle_gamma   90.00
#
_symmetry.space_group_name_H-M   'P 1'
#
loop_
_entity.id
_entity.type
_entity.pdbx_description
1 polymer ?
#
loop_
_entity_poly.entity_id
_entity_poly.type
_entity_poly.pdbx_seq_one_letter_code
_entity_poly.pdbx_strand_id
1 'polypeptide(L)'
;MVRSPLDQADGVALVNAAKEVWYSESNLENEVKTFLTFHCDETERRRAAYLLERFTRFACVSDNRVMETLHALELFTHSTPKQKVTPQKAVSLRNRCDELAVAWGLKESLGLKVQTLLPFQTRHYEAEQRGKLS
;
A
#
# COMPACT_ATOMS: atom_id res chain seq x y z
N MET A 1 -0.23 -12.03 3.78
CA MET A 1 0.65 -11.46 2.74
C MET A 1 0.32 -12.07 1.39
N VAL A 2 0.34 -11.25 0.34
CA VAL A 2 -0.47 -11.43 -0.86
C VAL A 2 0.21 -12.33 -1.89
N ARG A 3 0.11 -13.65 -1.67
CA ARG A 3 0.51 -14.67 -2.66
C ARG A 3 -0.34 -14.59 -3.93
N SER A 4 -1.59 -14.14 -3.79
CA SER A 4 -2.55 -13.97 -4.87
C SER A 4 -2.39 -12.62 -5.60
N PRO A 5 -2.94 -12.48 -6.81
CA PRO A 5 -3.10 -11.20 -7.48
C PRO A 5 -3.72 -10.10 -6.59
N LEU A 6 -3.35 -8.83 -6.79
CA LEU A 6 -3.82 -7.69 -5.96
C LEU A 6 -5.34 -7.46 -6.08
N ASP A 7 -5.91 -7.73 -7.24
CA ASP A 7 -7.34 -7.67 -7.50
C ASP A 7 -8.11 -8.82 -6.82
N GLN A 8 -7.40 -9.89 -6.43
CA GLN A 8 -7.90 -11.05 -5.69
C GLN A 8 -7.48 -11.03 -4.21
N ALA A 9 -6.86 -9.94 -3.74
CA ALA A 9 -6.45 -9.83 -2.35
C ALA A 9 -7.65 -10.04 -1.41
N ASP A 10 -7.40 -10.78 -0.32
CA ASP A 10 -8.34 -10.91 0.77
C ASP A 10 -8.64 -9.52 1.33
N GLY A 11 -9.93 -9.17 1.35
CA GLY A 11 -10.40 -7.85 1.79
C GLY A 11 -10.07 -7.58 3.25
N VAL A 12 -10.10 -8.62 4.10
CA VAL A 12 -9.76 -8.49 5.52
C VAL A 12 -8.28 -8.18 5.69
N ALA A 13 -7.40 -8.96 5.04
CA ALA A 13 -5.97 -8.71 5.05
C ALA A 13 -5.61 -7.31 4.49
N LEU A 14 -6.26 -6.88 3.41
CA LEU A 14 -6.05 -5.56 2.82
C LEU A 14 -6.46 -4.43 3.78
N VAL A 15 -7.62 -4.56 4.43
CA VAL A 15 -8.10 -3.58 5.42
C VAL A 15 -7.18 -3.52 6.63
N ASN A 16 -6.72 -4.67 7.13
CA ASN A 16 -5.79 -4.70 8.26
C ASN A 16 -4.47 -4.01 7.91
N ALA A 17 -3.89 -4.32 6.75
CA ALA A 17 -2.66 -3.66 6.30
C ALA A 17 -2.83 -2.14 6.16
N ALA A 18 -3.98 -1.69 5.65
CA ALA A 18 -4.26 -0.27 5.51
C ALA A 18 -4.39 0.42 6.89
N LYS A 19 -5.08 -0.22 7.84
CA LYS A 19 -5.23 0.29 9.21
C LYS A 19 -3.91 0.38 9.96
N GLU A 20 -3.01 -0.60 9.78
CA GLU A 20 -1.66 -0.53 10.34
C GLU A 20 -0.93 0.73 9.85
N VAL A 21 -0.98 1.01 8.54
CA VAL A 21 -0.35 2.21 7.99
C VAL A 21 -1.02 3.51 8.48
N TRP A 22 -2.35 3.55 8.55
CA TRP A 22 -3.07 4.79 8.84
C TRP A 22 -3.16 5.15 10.33
N TYR A 23 -3.28 4.16 11.20
CA TYR A 23 -3.74 4.37 12.58
C TYR A 23 -2.89 3.68 13.64
N SER A 24 -1.96 2.79 13.26
CA SER A 24 -1.08 2.15 14.24
C SER A 24 0.07 3.06 14.63
N GLU A 25 0.56 2.86 15.85
CA GLU A 25 1.79 3.45 16.38
C GLU A 25 2.99 2.51 16.16
N SER A 26 2.81 1.42 15.42
CA SER A 26 3.89 0.49 15.12
C SER A 26 4.97 1.14 14.25
N ASN A 27 6.23 0.78 14.55
CA ASN A 27 7.39 1.23 13.78
C ASN A 27 7.39 0.51 12.43
N LEU A 28 6.93 1.22 11.40
CA LEU A 28 6.72 0.64 10.09
C LEU A 28 8.05 0.22 9.43
N GLU A 29 9.13 0.93 9.73
CA GLU A 29 10.46 0.60 9.22
C GLU A 29 10.92 -0.79 9.69
N ASN A 30 10.72 -1.11 10.97
CA ASN A 30 11.04 -2.43 11.51
C ASN A 30 10.17 -3.53 10.89
N GLU A 31 8.86 -3.29 10.74
CA GLU A 31 7.97 -4.23 10.06
C GLU A 31 8.40 -4.51 8.62
N VAL A 32 8.82 -3.47 7.89
CA VAL A 32 9.34 -3.60 6.53
C VAL A 32 10.66 -4.36 6.50
N LYS A 33 11.60 -4.11 7.42
CA LYS A 33 12.85 -4.88 7.52
C LYS A 33 12.57 -6.35 7.78
N THR A 34 11.68 -6.65 8.71
CA THR A 34 11.23 -8.02 9.00
C THR A 34 10.62 -8.66 7.76
N PHE A 35 9.71 -7.96 7.07
CA PHE A 35 9.10 -8.44 5.84
C PHE A 35 10.14 -8.77 4.75
N LEU A 36 11.06 -7.85 4.46
CA LEU A 36 12.10 -8.04 3.44
C LEU A 36 13.04 -9.21 3.78
N THR A 37 13.22 -9.53 5.07
CA THR A 37 14.02 -10.66 5.53
C THR A 37 13.34 -12.00 5.26
N PHE A 38 12.02 -12.08 5.42
CA PHE A 38 11.25 -13.32 5.25
C PHE A 38 10.72 -13.55 3.85
N HIS A 39 10.58 -12.49 3.06
CA HIS A 39 10.03 -12.54 1.70
C HIS A 39 11.12 -12.27 0.69
N CYS A 40 11.48 -13.27 -0.11
CA CYS A 40 12.46 -13.16 -1.19
C CYS A 40 11.83 -13.01 -2.58
N ASP A 41 10.52 -13.25 -2.70
CA ASP A 41 9.82 -13.11 -3.97
C ASP A 41 9.71 -11.64 -4.38
N GLU A 42 10.23 -11.32 -5.55
CA GLU A 42 10.29 -9.96 -6.07
C GLU A 42 8.89 -9.37 -6.31
N THR A 43 7.92 -10.21 -6.71
CA THR A 43 6.55 -9.79 -6.95
C THR A 43 5.85 -9.45 -5.64
N GLU A 44 6.01 -10.28 -4.60
CA GLU A 44 5.50 -10.00 -3.26
C GLU A 44 6.08 -8.70 -2.71
N ARG A 45 7.38 -8.44 -2.90
CA ARG A 45 8.02 -7.18 -2.48
C ARG A 45 7.46 -5.97 -3.22
N ARG A 46 7.30 -6.05 -4.54
CA ARG A 46 6.68 -4.99 -5.35
C ARG A 46 5.24 -4.72 -4.95
N ARG A 47 4.45 -5.76 -4.70
CA ARG A 47 3.06 -5.64 -4.22
C ARG A 47 3.00 -4.94 -2.87
N ALA A 48 3.89 -5.29 -1.94
CA ALA A 48 3.97 -4.64 -0.64
C ALA A 48 4.37 -3.16 -0.75
N ALA A 49 5.40 -2.85 -1.54
CA ALA A 49 5.84 -1.47 -1.79
C ALA A 49 4.73 -0.62 -2.43
N TYR A 50 4.06 -1.18 -3.45
CA TYR A 50 2.89 -0.56 -4.07
C TYR A 50 1.79 -0.27 -3.05
N LEU A 51 1.43 -1.23 -2.20
CA LEU A 51 0.36 -1.04 -1.20
C LEU A 51 0.71 0.04 -0.19
N LEU A 52 1.92 0.01 0.36
CA LEU A 52 2.41 1.02 1.30
C LEU A 52 2.33 2.43 0.70
N GLU A 53 2.87 2.62 -0.50
CA GLU A 53 2.79 3.92 -1.17
C GLU A 53 1.35 4.28 -1.57
N ARG A 54 0.52 3.29 -1.90
CA ARG A 54 -0.88 3.55 -2.24
C ARG A 54 -1.65 4.05 -1.02
N PHE A 55 -1.32 3.55 0.17
CA PHE A 55 -1.97 3.91 1.43
C PHE A 55 -1.65 5.35 1.88
N THR A 56 -0.49 5.90 1.50
CA THR A 56 -0.15 7.31 1.80
C THR A 56 -0.95 8.32 0.97
N ARG A 57 -1.60 7.88 -0.11
CA ARG A 57 -2.38 8.75 -1.01
C ARG A 57 -3.84 8.94 -0.59
N PHE A 58 -4.26 8.37 0.54
CA PHE A 58 -5.62 8.56 1.06
C PHE A 58 -5.67 9.74 2.02
N ALA A 59 -6.76 10.50 1.99
CA ALA A 59 -6.89 11.73 2.79
C ALA A 59 -6.93 11.49 4.31
N CYS A 60 -7.16 10.25 4.75
CA CYS A 60 -7.30 9.90 6.17
C CYS A 60 -5.97 9.62 6.88
N VAL A 61 -4.87 9.50 6.14
CA VAL A 61 -3.54 9.28 6.72
C VAL A 61 -2.97 10.61 7.22
N SER A 62 -2.35 10.59 8.40
CA SER A 62 -1.70 11.78 8.95
C SER A 62 -0.36 12.04 8.26
N ASP A 63 0.08 13.30 8.24
CA ASP A 63 1.38 13.68 7.64
C ASP A 63 2.55 12.91 8.28
N ASN A 64 2.49 12.65 9.58
CA ASN A 64 3.52 11.85 10.28
C ASN A 64 3.58 10.42 9.72
N ARG A 65 2.42 9.76 9.58
CA ARG A 65 2.35 8.41 9.02
C ARG A 65 2.72 8.37 7.54
N VAL A 66 2.42 9.43 6.78
CA VAL A 66 2.91 9.58 5.40
C VAL A 66 4.44 9.59 5.38
N MET A 67 5.08 10.45 6.18
CA MET A 67 6.54 10.56 6.23
C MET A 67 7.21 9.26 6.65
N GLU A 68 6.71 8.62 7.71
CA GLU A 68 7.22 7.32 8.18
C GLU A 68 7.09 6.24 7.09
N THR A 69 5.96 6.21 6.40
CA THR A 69 5.74 5.25 5.31
C THR A 69 6.68 5.50 4.14
N LEU A 70 6.90 6.76 3.77
CA LEU A 70 7.85 7.13 2.72
C LEU A 70 9.29 6.76 3.09
N HIS A 71 9.69 6.94 4.35
CA HIS A 71 10.99 6.50 4.85
C HIS A 71 11.13 4.97 4.78
N ALA A 72 10.12 4.22 5.22
CA ALA A 72 10.11 2.76 5.12
C ALA A 72 10.17 2.27 3.66
N LEU A 73 9.60 3.02 2.70
CA LEU A 73 9.67 2.72 1.26
C LEU A 73 11.07 2.86 0.67
N GLU A 74 11.98 3.59 1.30
CA GLU A 74 13.37 3.67 0.85
C GLU A 74 14.05 2.29 0.93
N LEU A 75 13.70 1.48 1.93
CA LEU A 75 14.18 0.09 2.07
C LEU A 75 13.75 -0.81 0.90
N PHE A 76 12.55 -0.58 0.37
CA PHE A 76 12.11 -1.25 -0.85
C PHE A 76 12.88 -0.76 -2.07
N THR A 77 13.19 0.54 -2.15
CA THR A 77 13.92 1.10 -3.29
C THR A 77 15.32 0.51 -3.44
N HIS A 78 15.97 0.15 -2.33
CA HIS A 78 17.26 -0.54 -2.35
C HIS A 78 17.19 -1.98 -2.86
N SER A 79 16.11 -2.70 -2.54
CA SER A 79 15.97 -4.13 -2.87
C SER A 79 15.19 -4.38 -4.17
N THR A 80 14.28 -3.48 -4.52
CA THR A 80 13.28 -3.61 -5.58
C THR A 80 12.98 -2.21 -6.15
N PRO A 81 13.91 -1.59 -6.90
CA PRO A 81 13.76 -0.21 -7.35
C PRO A 81 12.56 -0.03 -8.28
N LYS A 82 11.94 1.16 -8.21
CA LYS A 82 10.89 1.57 -9.15
C LYS A 82 11.38 1.52 -10.58
N GLN A 83 10.51 1.10 -11.48
CA GLN A 83 10.75 1.11 -12.91
C GLN A 83 10.42 2.49 -13.49
N LYS A 84 11.17 2.89 -14.53
CA LYS A 84 10.83 4.10 -15.29
C LYS A 84 9.48 3.87 -15.97
N VAL A 85 8.47 4.60 -15.55
CA VAL A 85 7.15 4.59 -16.20
C VAL A 85 7.27 5.37 -17.51
N THR A 86 7.07 4.67 -18.62
CA THR A 86 6.72 5.36 -19.87
C THR A 86 5.21 5.62 -19.85
N PRO A 87 4.73 6.82 -20.20
CA PRO A 87 3.31 7.10 -20.27
C PRO A 87 2.63 6.07 -21.18
N GLN A 88 1.74 5.25 -20.63
CA GLN A 88 1.06 4.22 -21.41
C GLN A 88 0.07 4.89 -22.37
N LYS A 89 0.16 4.57 -23.66
CA LYS A 89 -0.88 4.92 -24.65
C LYS A 89 -2.24 4.39 -24.18
N ALA A 90 -3.29 5.17 -24.40
CA ALA A 90 -4.67 4.92 -23.96
C ALA A 90 -5.04 3.42 -23.93
N VAL A 91 -5.05 2.84 -22.74
CA VAL A 91 -5.48 1.46 -22.48
C VAL A 91 -6.98 1.47 -22.19
N SER A 92 -7.72 0.44 -22.60
CA SER A 92 -9.13 0.30 -22.24
C SER A 92 -9.30 0.35 -20.71
N LEU A 93 -10.36 1.02 -20.22
CA LEU A 93 -10.62 1.21 -18.78
C LEU A 93 -10.60 -0.09 -17.98
N ARG A 94 -10.96 -1.22 -18.62
CA ARG A 94 -10.98 -2.56 -18.01
C ARG A 94 -9.59 -3.12 -17.70
N ASN A 95 -8.57 -2.67 -18.42
CA ASN A 95 -7.17 -3.12 -18.25
C ASN A 95 -6.29 -2.02 -17.62
N ARG A 96 -6.91 -0.99 -17.03
CA ARG A 96 -6.19 0.16 -16.47
C ARG A 96 -5.55 -0.24 -15.14
N CYS A 97 -4.26 -0.57 -15.20
CA CYS A 97 -3.39 -0.59 -14.03
C CYS A 97 -3.08 0.87 -13.66
N ASP A 98 -3.17 1.24 -12.39
CA ASP A 98 -2.81 2.60 -11.99
C ASP A 98 -1.29 2.84 -12.19
N GLU A 99 -0.92 4.09 -12.46
CA GLU A 99 0.48 4.45 -12.77
C GLU A 99 1.44 4.11 -11.64
N LEU A 100 0.95 4.06 -10.39
CA LEU A 100 1.76 3.71 -9.23
C LEU A 100 2.13 2.22 -9.25
N ALA A 101 1.18 1.34 -9.54
CA ALA A 101 1.44 -0.08 -9.72
C ALA A 101 2.44 -0.32 -10.86
N VAL A 102 2.28 0.39 -11.99
CA VAL A 102 3.23 0.33 -13.11
C VAL A 102 4.62 0.83 -12.70
N ALA A 103 4.72 1.90 -11.90
CA ALA A 103 5.99 2.41 -11.38
C ALA A 103 6.71 1.39 -10.49
N TRP A 104 5.97 0.55 -9.77
CA TRP A 104 6.54 -0.56 -9.01
C TRP A 104 6.80 -1.81 -9.85
N GLY A 105 6.55 -1.78 -11.16
CA GLY A 105 6.76 -2.90 -12.08
C GLY A 105 5.65 -3.95 -12.06
N LEU A 106 4.47 -3.61 -11.54
CA LEU A 106 3.31 -4.49 -11.49
C LEU A 106 2.44 -4.37 -12.75
N LYS A 107 1.86 -5.49 -13.16
CA LYS A 107 0.86 -5.57 -14.25
C LYS A 107 -0.57 -5.55 -13.73
N GLU A 108 -0.73 -5.38 -12.43
CA GLU A 108 -1.98 -5.45 -11.67
C GLU A 108 -2.00 -4.35 -10.61
N SER A 109 -3.20 -3.91 -10.25
CA SER A 109 -3.44 -2.91 -9.20
C SER A 109 -4.61 -3.36 -8.33
N LEU A 110 -4.97 -2.58 -7.30
CA LEU A 110 -6.15 -2.89 -6.49
C LEU A 110 -7.47 -2.90 -7.27
N GLY A 111 -7.57 -2.20 -8.41
CA GLY A 111 -8.82 -2.10 -9.17
C GLY A 111 -10.00 -1.67 -8.29
N LEU A 112 -11.11 -2.42 -8.34
CA LEU A 112 -12.30 -2.15 -7.52
C LEU A 112 -12.12 -2.51 -6.03
N LYS A 113 -11.10 -3.29 -5.64
CA LYS A 113 -10.85 -3.65 -4.23
C LYS A 113 -10.50 -2.44 -3.38
N VAL A 114 -10.03 -1.35 -3.99
CA VAL A 114 -9.85 -0.08 -3.27
C VAL A 114 -11.14 0.40 -2.59
N GLN A 115 -12.32 -0.03 -3.06
CA GLN A 115 -13.60 0.32 -2.44
C GLN A 115 -13.80 -0.30 -1.06
N THR A 116 -13.16 -1.43 -0.75
CA THR A 116 -13.25 -2.05 0.59
C THR A 116 -12.62 -1.17 1.67
N LEU A 117 -11.80 -0.21 1.27
CA LEU A 117 -11.11 0.72 2.14
C LEU A 117 -11.95 1.97 2.47
N LEU A 118 -12.97 2.29 1.66
CA LEU A 118 -13.73 3.54 1.78
C LEU A 118 -14.37 3.76 3.16
N PRO A 119 -14.98 2.75 3.81
CA PRO A 119 -15.60 2.95 5.13
C PRO A 119 -14.61 3.41 6.20
N PHE A 120 -13.33 3.06 6.04
CA PHE A 120 -12.27 3.33 7.01
C PHE A 120 -11.57 4.66 6.79
N GLN A 121 -11.95 5.42 5.75
CA GLN A 121 -11.36 6.72 5.41
C GLN A 121 -12.20 7.90 5.95
N THR A 122 -13.25 7.62 6.73
CA THR A 122 -14.15 8.66 7.21
C THR A 122 -13.57 9.37 8.43
N ARG A 123 -13.83 10.67 8.55
CA ARG A 123 -13.46 11.45 9.74
C ARG A 123 -14.03 10.86 11.04
N HIS A 124 -15.21 10.25 10.96
CA HIS A 124 -15.82 9.57 12.10
C HIS A 124 -14.98 8.38 12.55
N TYR A 125 -14.59 7.51 11.61
CA TYR A 125 -13.73 6.36 11.91
C TYR A 125 -12.38 6.81 12.46
N GLU A 126 -11.76 7.85 11.88
CA GLU A 126 -10.51 8.43 12.41
C GLU A 126 -10.64 8.86 13.86
N ALA A 127 -11.72 9.57 14.21
CA ALA A 127 -11.96 10.02 15.58
C ALA A 127 -12.13 8.84 16.55
N GLU A 128 -12.85 7.79 16.12
CA GLU A 128 -12.98 6.57 16.91
C GLU A 128 -11.64 5.85 17.13
N GLN A 129 -10.76 5.81 16.14
CA GLN A 129 -9.44 5.18 16.32
C GLN A 129 -8.56 6.00 17.27
N ARG A 130 -8.55 7.34 17.12
CA ARG A 130 -7.79 8.22 18.01
C ARG A 130 -8.25 8.09 19.47
N GLY A 131 -9.56 7.97 19.71
CA GLY A 131 -10.12 7.80 21.05
C GLY A 131 -9.84 6.44 21.70
N LYS A 132 -9.40 5.43 20.94
CA LYS A 132 -8.98 4.11 21.47
C LYS A 132 -7.51 4.05 21.87
N LEU A 133 -6.70 4.98 21.37
CA LEU A 133 -5.26 5.08 21.61
C LEU A 133 -4.92 6.00 22.79
N SER A 134 -5.88 6.83 23.22
CA SER A 134 -5.84 7.72 24.39
C SER A 134 -6.34 7.04 25.65
#